data_AF-A0A919VY12-F1
#
_entry.id   AF-A0A919VY12-F1
#
_cell.length_a   1.000
_cell.length_b   1.000
_cell.length_c   1.000
_cell.angle_alpha   90.00
_cell.angle_beta   90.00
_cell.angle_gamma   90.00
#
_symmetry.space_group_name_H-M   'P 1'
#
loop_
_entity.id
_entity.type
_entity.pdbx_description
1 polymer ?
#
loop_
_entity_poly.entity_id
_entity_poly.type
_entity_poly.pdbx_seq_one_letter_code
_entity_poly.pdbx_strand_id
1 'polypeptide(L)'
;MIGDPARPLRRTGEDFLDAVKSAITPPPHVLLLHEGPNGETQDQLGNATLRALLDRQAPALTPCGHVHWDKPAARLGTGHIINVDARAVILTATD
;
A
#
# COMPACT_ATOMS: atom_id res chain seq x y z
N MET A 1 12.77 10.33 -7.29
CA MET A 1 11.66 11.27 -6.97
C MET A 1 10.34 10.64 -7.37
N ILE A 2 9.34 10.77 -6.50
CA ILE A 2 7.89 10.57 -6.72
C ILE A 2 7.24 11.28 -7.93
N GLY A 3 7.67 11.12 -9.19
CA GLY A 3 7.13 11.77 -10.42
C GLY A 3 7.73 13.16 -10.80
N ASP A 4 7.06 13.94 -11.68
CA ASP A 4 7.45 15.28 -12.24
C ASP A 4 7.73 16.43 -11.23
N PRO A 5 8.99 16.86 -11.05
CA PRO A 5 9.39 17.87 -10.06
C PRO A 5 8.67 19.24 -10.10
N ALA A 6 8.01 19.60 -11.19
CA ALA A 6 7.34 20.90 -11.31
C ALA A 6 5.98 21.01 -10.56
N ARG A 7 5.44 19.92 -9.99
CA ARG A 7 4.11 19.92 -9.36
C ARG A 7 4.17 20.14 -7.82
N PRO A 8 3.32 21.02 -7.25
CA PRO A 8 3.25 21.26 -5.81
C PRO A 8 2.87 20.00 -5.02
N LEU A 9 3.27 19.92 -3.74
CA LEU A 9 3.06 18.78 -2.81
C LEU A 9 3.83 17.49 -3.14
N ARG A 10 4.94 17.58 -3.87
CA ARG A 10 5.81 16.43 -4.12
C ARG A 10 6.60 16.07 -2.86
N ARG A 11 6.54 14.79 -2.48
CA ARG A 11 7.32 14.19 -1.39
C ARG A 11 8.50 13.41 -1.96
N THR A 12 9.62 13.38 -1.24
CA THR A 12 10.68 12.40 -1.53
C THR A 12 10.20 10.99 -1.15
N GLY A 13 10.93 9.95 -1.57
CA GLY A 13 10.63 8.59 -1.13
C GLY A 13 10.79 8.43 0.39
N GLU A 14 11.73 9.16 0.99
CA GLU A 14 11.95 9.18 2.44
C GLU A 14 10.79 9.87 3.17
N ASP A 15 10.39 11.07 2.75
CA ASP A 15 9.24 11.78 3.34
C ASP A 15 7.95 10.95 3.26
N PHE A 16 7.78 10.21 2.17
CA PHE A 16 6.66 9.28 2.02
C PHE A 16 6.72 8.15 3.05
N LEU A 17 7.86 7.47 3.17
CA LEU A 17 8.03 6.37 4.14
C LEU A 17 7.87 6.85 5.58
N ASP A 18 8.31 8.07 5.90
CA ASP A 18 8.15 8.63 7.24
C ASP A 18 6.70 9.00 7.54
N ALA A 19 5.96 9.53 6.55
CA ALA A 19 4.53 9.72 6.68
C ALA A 19 3.78 8.39 6.88
N VAL A 20 4.17 7.32 6.18
CA VAL A 20 3.59 5.98 6.37
C VAL A 20 3.91 5.46 7.77
N LYS A 21 5.16 5.56 8.25
CA LYS A 21 5.55 5.16 9.62
C LYS A 21 4.66 5.82 10.68
N SER A 22 4.41 7.12 10.54
CA SER A 22 3.54 7.86 11.46
C SER A 22 2.07 7.41 11.37
N ALA A 23 1.60 6.99 10.20
CA ALA A 23 0.21 6.59 9.98
C ALA A 23 -0.10 5.16 10.46
N ILE A 24 0.92 4.29 10.55
CA ILE A 24 0.76 2.88 10.97
C ILE A 24 0.96 2.65 12.47
N THR A 25 1.11 3.72 13.27
CA THR A 25 1.28 3.62 14.72
C THR A 25 0.17 4.38 15.45
N PRO A 26 -0.80 3.71 16.09
CA PRO A 26 -1.03 2.25 16.06
C PRO A 26 -1.49 1.76 14.67
N PRO A 27 -1.42 0.44 14.38
CA PRO A 27 -1.78 -0.08 13.07
C PRO A 27 -3.26 0.18 12.75
N PRO A 28 -3.60 0.84 11.62
CA PRO A 28 -4.99 1.04 11.25
C PRO A 28 -5.62 -0.26 10.75
N HIS A 29 -6.95 -0.35 10.84
CA HIS A 29 -7.68 -1.45 10.20
C HIS A 29 -7.57 -1.38 8.67
N VAL A 30 -7.58 -0.17 8.09
CA VAL A 30 -7.44 0.05 6.65
C VAL A 30 -6.40 1.14 6.40
N LEU A 31 -5.40 0.84 5.59
CA LEU A 31 -4.41 1.80 5.09
C LEU A 31 -4.54 1.94 3.56
N LEU A 32 -5.11 3.04 3.07
CA LEU A 32 -5.22 3.29 1.64
C LEU A 32 -3.97 3.98 1.10
N LEU A 33 -3.34 3.39 0.08
CA LEU A 33 -2.15 3.94 -0.57
C LEU A 33 -2.38 4.11 -2.08
N HIS A 34 -1.71 5.08 -2.69
CA HIS A 34 -1.70 5.17 -4.15
C HIS A 34 -0.74 4.12 -4.75
N GLU A 35 0.54 4.21 -4.40
CA GLU A 35 1.55 3.18 -4.67
C GLU A 35 1.66 2.27 -3.46
N GLY A 36 1.52 0.96 -3.68
CA GLY A 36 1.54 -0.05 -2.62
C GLY A 36 2.86 -0.80 -2.47
N PRO A 37 2.97 -1.64 -1.43
CA PRO A 37 4.04 -2.64 -1.34
C PRO A 37 3.94 -3.64 -2.51
N ASN A 38 5.05 -4.30 -2.84
CA ASN A 38 5.00 -5.47 -3.72
C ASN A 38 4.29 -6.64 -3.02
N GLY A 39 3.69 -7.54 -3.81
CA GLY A 39 2.99 -8.73 -3.33
C GLY A 39 3.93 -9.92 -3.08
N GLU A 40 3.39 -11.12 -3.14
CA GLU A 40 4.10 -12.37 -2.86
C GLU A 40 4.74 -12.99 -4.11
N THR A 41 4.21 -12.67 -5.29
CA THR A 41 4.66 -13.22 -6.57
C THR A 41 5.47 -12.20 -7.38
N GLN A 42 6.24 -12.67 -8.37
CA GLN A 42 7.12 -11.81 -9.19
C GLN A 42 6.34 -10.79 -10.04
N ASP A 43 5.09 -11.10 -10.39
CA ASP A 43 4.17 -10.24 -11.14
C ASP A 43 3.44 -9.21 -10.27
N GLN A 44 3.49 -9.35 -8.94
CA GLN A 44 2.91 -8.38 -8.01
C GLN A 44 3.91 -7.27 -7.67
N LEU A 45 4.22 -6.44 -8.66
CA LEU A 45 5.19 -5.36 -8.55
C LEU A 45 4.73 -4.23 -7.59
N GLY A 46 5.68 -3.62 -6.90
CA GLY A 46 5.44 -2.51 -5.98
C GLY A 46 6.68 -2.13 -5.21
N ASN A 47 6.51 -1.38 -4.13
CA ASN A 47 7.62 -0.85 -3.35
C ASN A 47 8.11 -1.84 -2.28
N ALA A 48 9.27 -2.48 -2.49
CA ALA A 48 9.85 -3.45 -1.56
C ALA A 48 10.24 -2.86 -0.20
N THR A 49 10.64 -1.58 -0.16
CA THR A 49 10.97 -0.89 1.10
C THR A 49 9.70 -0.66 1.92
N LEU A 50 8.61 -0.26 1.26
CA LEU A 50 7.30 -0.12 1.89
C LEU A 50 6.77 -1.47 2.40
N ARG A 51 6.96 -2.56 1.64
CA ARG A 51 6.63 -3.93 2.08
C ARG A 51 7.33 -4.27 3.39
N ALA A 52 8.65 -4.09 3.44
CA ALA A 52 9.44 -4.37 4.63
C ALA A 52 9.06 -3.50 5.84
N LEU A 53 8.65 -2.25 5.60
CA LEU A 53 8.14 -1.35 6.63
C LEU A 53 6.81 -1.87 7.21
N LEU A 54 5.85 -2.20 6.33
CA LEU A 54 4.51 -2.59 6.74
C LEU A 54 4.45 -4.00 7.35
N ASP A 55 5.30 -4.95 6.91
CA ASP A 55 5.30 -6.32 7.45
C ASP A 55 5.51 -6.37 8.98
N ARG A 56 6.18 -5.36 9.57
CA ARG A 56 6.43 -5.26 11.01
C ARG A 56 5.19 -4.86 11.82
N GLN A 57 4.27 -4.13 11.20
CA GLN A 57 3.08 -3.56 11.82
C GLN A 57 1.96 -3.51 10.77
N ALA A 58 1.58 -4.69 10.28
CA ALA A 58 0.69 -4.82 9.14
C ALA A 58 -0.70 -4.27 9.45
N PRO A 59 -1.21 -3.29 8.68
CA PRO A 59 -2.63 -2.96 8.68
C PRO A 59 -3.43 -4.21 8.30
N ALA A 60 -4.65 -4.35 8.83
CA ALA A 60 -5.48 -5.52 8.50
C ALA A 60 -5.77 -5.61 6.99
N LEU A 61 -6.02 -4.45 6.36
CA LEU A 61 -6.18 -4.31 4.91
C LEU A 61 -5.42 -3.10 4.38
N THR A 62 -4.68 -3.29 3.29
CA THR A 62 -3.97 -2.22 2.57
C THR A 62 -4.42 -2.18 1.11
N PRO A 63 -5.46 -1.39 0.75
CA PRO A 63 -5.79 -1.17 -0.64
C PRO A 63 -4.74 -0.28 -1.33
N CYS A 64 -4.31 -0.66 -2.53
CA CYS A 64 -3.31 0.08 -3.30
C CYS A 64 -3.57 0.03 -4.82
N GLY A 65 -2.79 0.77 -5.60
CA GLY A 65 -2.84 0.70 -7.06
C GLY A 65 -1.48 1.01 -7.70
N HIS A 66 -1.49 1.86 -8.73
CA HIS A 66 -0.33 2.32 -9.51
C HIS A 66 0.22 1.32 -10.53
N VAL A 67 0.39 0.05 -10.16
CA VAL A 67 0.84 -1.01 -11.08
C VAL A 67 -0.21 -2.11 -11.17
N HIS A 68 -0.61 -2.51 -12.38
CA HIS A 68 -1.61 -3.55 -12.56
C HIS A 68 -1.12 -4.91 -12.04
N TRP A 69 -1.96 -5.62 -11.28
CA TRP A 69 -1.75 -7.03 -10.91
C TRP A 69 -2.88 -7.90 -11.47
N ASP A 70 -2.51 -9.05 -12.05
CA ASP A 70 -3.49 -10.06 -12.48
C ASP A 70 -4.20 -10.67 -11.27
N LYS A 71 -3.41 -11.09 -10.26
CA LYS A 71 -3.88 -11.52 -8.95
C LYS A 71 -3.89 -10.32 -7.99
N PRO A 72 -5.07 -9.79 -7.61
CA PRO A 72 -5.13 -8.52 -6.90
C PRO A 72 -4.78 -8.62 -5.42
N ALA A 73 -4.80 -9.82 -4.83
CA ALA A 73 -4.59 -10.02 -3.39
C ALA A 73 -3.21 -10.62 -3.09
N ALA A 74 -2.59 -10.16 -2.01
CA ALA A 74 -1.36 -10.73 -1.46
C ALA A 74 -1.37 -10.61 0.08
N ARG A 75 -0.68 -11.51 0.77
CA ARG A 75 -0.49 -11.38 2.23
C ARG A 75 0.56 -10.33 2.57
N LEU A 76 0.35 -9.63 3.68
CA LEU A 76 1.26 -8.65 4.27
C LEU A 76 1.31 -8.84 5.78
N GLY A 77 2.34 -9.52 6.30
CA GLY A 77 2.38 -9.96 7.70
C GLY A 77 1.11 -10.70 8.11
N THR A 78 0.40 -10.15 9.10
CA THR A 78 -0.91 -10.65 9.58
C THR A 78 -2.12 -10.07 8.83
N GLY A 79 -1.91 -9.13 7.92
CA GLY A 79 -2.93 -8.48 7.11
C GLY A 79 -2.81 -8.82 5.62
N HIS A 80 -3.48 -8.02 4.78
CA HIS A 80 -3.58 -8.26 3.35
C HIS A 80 -3.41 -6.98 2.53
N ILE A 81 -2.87 -7.12 1.32
CA ILE A 81 -2.85 -6.11 0.28
C ILE A 81 -3.96 -6.45 -0.72
N ILE A 82 -4.70 -5.45 -1.18
CA ILE A 82 -5.59 -5.58 -2.33
C ILE A 82 -5.25 -4.48 -3.33
N ASN A 83 -4.74 -4.86 -4.49
CA ASN A 83 -4.57 -3.95 -5.61
C ASN A 83 -5.92 -3.71 -6.30
N VAL A 84 -6.33 -2.44 -6.34
CA VAL A 84 -7.63 -2.00 -6.85
C VAL A 84 -7.56 -1.42 -8.26
N ASP A 85 -6.43 -1.57 -8.96
CA ASP A 85 -6.34 -1.15 -10.36
C ASP A 85 -7.44 -1.82 -11.20
N ALA A 86 -8.21 -1.00 -11.93
CA ALA A 86 -9.41 -1.40 -12.68
C ALA A 86 -10.49 -2.16 -11.87
N ARG A 87 -10.51 -2.01 -10.53
CA ARG A 87 -11.40 -2.75 -9.62
C ARG A 87 -12.01 -1.82 -8.58
N ALA A 88 -13.21 -2.17 -8.11
CA ALA A 88 -13.85 -1.52 -6.97
C ALA A 88 -13.91 -2.49 -5.79
N VAL A 89 -13.61 -2.00 -4.59
CA VAL A 89 -13.76 -2.75 -3.33
C VAL A 89 -14.84 -2.07 -2.51
N ILE A 90 -15.87 -2.82 -2.15
CA ILE A 90 -16.96 -2.36 -1.28
C ILE A 90 -16.73 -3.00 0.09
N LEU A 91 -16.51 -2.16 1.10
CA LEU A 91 -16.45 -2.61 2.50
C LEU A 91 -17.85 -2.46 3.09
N THR A 92 -18.44 -3.56 3.54
CA THR A 92 -19.73 -3.58 4.22
C THR A 92 -19.53 -3.96 5.67
N ALA A 93 -20.31 -3.36 6.57
CA ALA A 93 -20.47 -3.92 7.90
C ALA A 93 -21.22 -5.26 7.76
N THR A 94 -20.85 -6.25 8.56
CA THR A 94 -21.70 -7.41 8.80
C THR A 94 -22.64 -7.07 9.94
N ASP A 95 -23.94 -7.31 9.72
CA ASP A 95 -24.99 -7.21 10.75
C ASP A 95 -24.76 -8.20 11.91
#